data_AF-A0A834I819-F1
#
_entry.id   AF-A0A834I819-F1
#
_cell.length_a   1.000
_cell.length_b   1.000
_cell.length_c   1.000
_cell.angle_alpha   90.00
_cell.angle_beta   90.00
_cell.angle_gamma   90.00
#
_symmetry.space_group_name_H-M   'P 1'
#
loop_
_entity.id
_entity.type
_entity.pdbx_description
1 polymer ?
#
loop_
_entity_poly.entity_id
_entity_poly.type
_entity_poly.pdbx_seq_one_letter_code
_entity_poly.pdbx_strand_id
1 'polypeptide(L)'
;METELWPNLLSCVNARGIPQLLLNARLSEKSAKGYARFSTLTKPMLQQLDMIAAQDQATQQRFAALGKPVTQVPVLGNVKFDITAPQQFQTQAAQLKDRWQLHTRKIIVLASTHAP
;
A
#
# COMPACT_ATOMS: atom_id res chain seq x y z
N MET A 1 -4.95 1.41 12.03
CA MET A 1 -4.25 0.72 10.93
C MET A 1 -2.79 0.71 11.31
N GLU A 2 -2.23 -0.46 11.62
CA GLU A 2 -0.82 -0.58 11.97
C GLU A 2 0.05 -0.40 10.73
N THR A 3 1.17 0.30 10.86
CA THR A 3 2.13 0.54 9.76
C THR A 3 3.34 -0.39 9.82
N GLU A 4 3.44 -1.20 10.87
CA GLU A 4 4.60 -2.03 11.18
C GLU A 4 4.17 -3.50 11.38
N LEU A 5 5.08 -4.44 11.09
CA LEU A 5 4.88 -5.87 11.28
C LEU A 5 5.49 -6.30 12.61
N TRP A 6 4.62 -6.68 13.55
CA TRP A 6 5.02 -7.08 14.90
C TRP A 6 4.90 -8.59 15.07
N PRO A 7 6.01 -9.35 15.18
CA PRO A 7 5.96 -10.82 15.25
C PRO A 7 5.08 -11.34 16.39
N ASN A 8 5.15 -10.70 17.56
CA ASN A 8 4.36 -11.12 18.73
C ASN A 8 2.87 -10.87 18.53
N LEU A 9 2.49 -9.73 17.93
CA LEU A 9 1.09 -9.44 17.64
C LEU A 9 0.51 -10.47 16.68
N LEU A 10 1.20 -10.71 15.55
CA LEU A 10 0.76 -11.67 14.55
C LEU A 10 0.66 -13.09 15.14
N SER A 11 1.58 -13.45 16.03
CA SER A 11 1.54 -14.73 16.74
C SER A 11 0.32 -14.84 17.66
N CYS A 12 0.04 -13.80 18.46
CA CYS A 12 -1.11 -13.75 19.35
C CYS A 12 -2.46 -13.79 18.60
N VAL A 13 -2.54 -13.19 17.41
CA VAL A 13 -3.74 -13.20 16.58
C VAL A 13 -3.89 -14.57 15.90
N ASN A 14 -2.80 -15.12 15.36
CA ASN A 14 -2.76 -16.46 14.76
C ASN A 14 -3.17 -17.55 15.76
N ALA A 15 -2.72 -17.45 17.02
CA ALA A 15 -3.09 -18.39 18.09
C ALA A 15 -4.61 -18.42 18.39
N ARG A 16 -5.35 -17.38 17.99
CA ARG A 16 -6.81 -17.30 18.11
C ARG A 16 -7.54 -17.71 16.83
N GLY A 17 -6.82 -18.14 15.79
CA GLY A 17 -7.40 -18.52 14.50
C GLY A 17 -8.06 -17.35 13.74
N ILE A 18 -7.66 -16.12 14.04
CA ILE A 18 -8.23 -14.93 13.41
C ILE A 18 -7.48 -14.67 12.09
N PRO A 19 -8.17 -14.52 10.95
CA PRO A 19 -7.53 -14.19 9.68
C PRO A 19 -6.83 -12.83 9.69
N GLN A 20 -5.66 -12.75 9.05
CA GLN A 20 -4.76 -11.61 9.07
C GLN A 20 -4.39 -11.17 7.65
N LEU A 21 -4.67 -9.91 7.33
CA LEU A 21 -4.41 -9.34 6.01
C LEU A 21 -3.50 -8.13 6.13
N LEU A 22 -2.42 -8.09 5.33
CA LEU A 22 -1.62 -6.89 5.16
C LEU A 22 -2.11 -6.14 3.92
N LEU A 23 -2.77 -5.00 4.14
CA LEU A 23 -3.37 -4.20 3.08
C LEU A 23 -2.43 -3.11 2.58
N ASN A 24 -2.53 -2.77 1.29
CA ASN A 24 -1.79 -1.68 0.67
C ASN A 24 -0.28 -1.76 0.95
N ALA A 25 0.26 -2.98 0.93
CA ALA A 25 1.61 -3.30 1.38
C ALA A 25 2.64 -2.61 0.48
N ARG A 26 3.64 -1.99 1.11
CA ARG A 26 4.85 -1.46 0.46
C ARG A 26 6.06 -2.05 1.16
N LEU A 27 7.02 -2.53 0.38
CA LEU A 27 8.29 -2.99 0.92
C LEU A 27 9.43 -2.45 0.08
N SER A 28 10.22 -1.54 0.66
CA SER A 28 11.41 -0.99 -0.01
C SER A 28 12.49 -2.07 -0.16
N GLU A 29 13.42 -1.88 -1.10
CA GLU A 29 14.56 -2.79 -1.26
C GLU A 29 15.43 -2.84 0.02
N LYS A 30 15.69 -1.68 0.65
CA LYS A 30 16.44 -1.59 1.91
C LYS A 30 15.77 -2.40 3.02
N SER A 31 14.45 -2.25 3.18
CA SER A 31 13.68 -3.01 4.17
C SER A 31 13.69 -4.50 3.86
N ALA A 32 13.50 -4.90 2.60
CA ALA A 32 13.56 -6.31 2.20
C ALA A 32 14.90 -6.97 2.57
N LYS A 33 16.02 -6.28 2.33
CA LYS A 33 17.35 -6.73 2.77
C LYS A 33 17.43 -6.87 4.29
N GLY A 34 16.88 -5.92 5.04
CA GLY A 34 16.81 -5.97 6.50
C GLY A 34 16.04 -7.19 7.02
N TYR A 35 14.84 -7.43 6.47
CA TYR A 35 14.01 -8.58 6.79
C TYR A 35 14.68 -9.92 6.43
N ALA A 36 15.40 -9.97 5.31
CA ALA A 36 16.13 -11.15 4.87
C ALA A 36 17.27 -11.54 5.83
N ARG A 37 17.93 -10.57 6.48
CA ARG A 37 19.00 -10.82 7.46
C ARG A 37 18.51 -11.58 8.70
N PHE A 38 17.25 -11.43 9.07
CA PHE A 38 16.62 -12.08 10.22
C PHE A 38 15.54 -13.06 9.77
N SER A 39 15.84 -13.89 8.77
CA SER A 39 14.89 -14.81 8.14
C SER A 39 14.19 -15.77 9.12
N THR A 40 14.88 -16.18 10.20
CA THR A 40 14.33 -17.03 11.26
C THR A 40 13.16 -16.40 12.01
N LEU A 41 13.11 -15.07 12.08
CA LEU A 41 12.00 -14.32 12.67
C LEU A 41 10.99 -13.88 11.59
N THR A 42 11.49 -13.37 10.47
CA THR A 42 10.67 -12.81 9.39
C THR A 42 9.79 -13.86 8.73
N LYS A 43 10.36 -15.01 8.34
CA LYS A 43 9.65 -16.02 7.56
C LYS A 43 8.42 -16.59 8.30
N PRO A 44 8.52 -17.08 9.56
CA PRO A 44 7.35 -17.58 10.27
C PRO A 44 6.32 -16.48 10.51
N MET A 45 6.76 -15.24 10.78
CA MET A 45 5.86 -14.10 10.93
C MET A 45 5.05 -13.84 9.64
N LEU A 46 5.69 -13.80 8.47
CA LEU A 46 5.00 -13.58 7.20
C LEU A 46 4.08 -14.75 6.82
N GLN A 47 4.42 -15.98 7.23
CA GLN A 47 3.58 -17.16 7.00
C GLN A 47 2.26 -17.11 7.77
N GLN A 48 2.18 -16.36 8.87
CA GLN A 48 0.94 -16.17 9.66
C GLN A 48 -0.07 -15.21 9.02
N LEU A 49 0.36 -14.38 8.06
CA LEU A 49 -0.56 -13.56 7.28
C LEU A 49 -1.31 -14.45 6.28
N ASP A 50 -2.60 -14.31 6.11
CA ASP A 50 -3.34 -15.06 5.09
C ASP A 50 -3.11 -14.47 3.69
N MET A 51 -3.03 -13.15 3.61
CA MET A 51 -2.82 -12.43 2.36
C MET A 51 -1.99 -11.15 2.57
N ILE A 52 -1.19 -10.81 1.56
CA ILE A 52 -0.50 -9.53 1.46
C ILE A 52 -0.94 -8.83 0.17
N ALA A 53 -1.79 -7.82 0.27
CA ALA A 53 -2.18 -7.00 -0.88
C ALA A 53 -1.06 -6.00 -1.21
N ALA A 54 -0.20 -6.35 -2.18
CA ALA A 54 0.91 -5.51 -2.61
C ALA A 54 0.46 -4.33 -3.46
N GLN A 55 1.10 -3.17 -3.29
CA GLN A 55 0.86 -1.99 -4.11
C GLN A 55 1.36 -2.16 -5.55
N ASP A 56 2.48 -2.86 -5.72
CA ASP A 56 3.16 -3.01 -7.01
C ASP A 56 3.86 -4.37 -7.13
N GLN A 57 4.29 -4.67 -8.36
CA GLN A 57 4.98 -5.91 -8.70
C GLN A 57 6.30 -6.06 -7.94
N ALA A 58 7.03 -4.97 -7.72
CA ALA A 58 8.30 -4.99 -7.00
C ALA A 58 8.12 -5.41 -5.53
N THR A 59 7.06 -4.92 -4.89
CA THR A 59 6.69 -5.29 -3.53
C THR A 59 6.26 -6.75 -3.46
N GLN A 60 5.45 -7.23 -4.39
CA GLN A 60 5.09 -8.66 -4.47
C GLN A 60 6.34 -9.53 -4.52
N GLN A 61 7.27 -9.23 -5.43
CA GLN A 61 8.51 -9.99 -5.59
C GLN A 61 9.37 -9.97 -4.33
N ARG A 62 9.46 -8.83 -3.63
CA ARG A 62 10.22 -8.73 -2.37
C ARG A 62 9.61 -9.57 -1.26
N PHE A 63 8.29 -9.59 -1.10
CA PHE A 63 7.64 -10.49 -0.15
C PHE A 63 7.78 -11.97 -0.54
N ALA A 64 7.74 -12.27 -1.84
CA ALA A 64 7.98 -13.62 -2.34
C ALA A 64 9.40 -14.11 -1.99
N ALA A 65 10.40 -13.26 -2.17
CA ALA A 65 11.79 -13.53 -1.78
C ALA A 65 11.96 -13.74 -0.27
N LEU A 66 11.07 -13.18 0.56
CA LEU A 66 11.05 -13.40 2.01
C LEU A 66 10.30 -14.68 2.45
N GLY A 67 9.80 -15.46 1.50
CA GLY A 67 9.21 -16.79 1.74
C GLY A 67 7.68 -16.83 1.73
N LYS A 68 7.00 -15.76 1.29
CA LYS A 68 5.55 -15.77 1.09
C LYS A 68 5.20 -16.28 -0.32
N PRO A 69 4.26 -17.23 -0.51
CA PRO A 69 3.86 -17.66 -1.85
C PRO A 69 3.28 -16.49 -2.67
N VAL A 70 3.67 -16.37 -3.94
CA VAL A 70 3.17 -15.31 -4.85
C VAL A 70 1.64 -15.31 -4.94
N THR A 71 1.02 -16.49 -4.88
CA THR A 71 -0.44 -16.67 -4.87
C THR A 71 -1.13 -16.03 -3.66
N GLN A 72 -0.40 -15.80 -2.57
CA GLN A 72 -0.88 -15.12 -1.35
C GLN A 72 -0.45 -13.65 -1.29
N VAL A 73 0.15 -13.13 -2.37
CA VAL A 73 0.61 -11.73 -2.45
C VAL A 73 0.05 -11.07 -3.73
N PRO A 74 -1.28 -10.90 -3.88
CA PRO A 74 -1.83 -10.26 -5.07
C PRO A 74 -1.39 -8.79 -5.16
N VAL A 75 -1.17 -8.29 -6.38
CA VAL A 75 -0.93 -6.87 -6.65
C VAL A 75 -2.28 -6.18 -6.84
N LEU A 76 -2.68 -5.33 -5.90
CA LEU A 76 -3.98 -4.65 -5.88
C LEU A 76 -3.91 -3.14 -6.11
N GLY A 77 -2.71 -2.57 -6.27
CA GLY A 77 -2.53 -1.12 -6.44
C GLY A 77 -2.59 -0.36 -5.12
N ASN A 78 -2.75 0.96 -5.20
CA ASN A 78 -2.71 1.83 -4.04
C ASN A 78 -4.10 2.39 -3.71
N VAL A 79 -4.58 2.08 -2.50
CA VAL A 79 -5.92 2.46 -2.01
C VAL A 79 -6.19 3.97 -2.05
N LYS A 80 -5.13 4.80 -2.09
CA LYS A 80 -5.27 6.27 -2.23
C LYS A 80 -5.92 6.68 -3.56
N PHE A 81 -5.93 5.80 -4.57
CA PHE A 81 -6.55 6.07 -5.86
C PHE A 81 -8.02 5.60 -5.93
N ASP A 82 -8.49 4.86 -4.93
CA ASP A 82 -9.88 4.36 -4.88
C ASP A 82 -10.85 5.41 -4.29
N ILE A 83 -10.39 6.63 -4.08
CA ILE A 83 -11.20 7.73 -3.56
C ILE A 83 -11.86 8.51 -4.70
N THR A 84 -13.14 8.79 -4.55
CA THR A 84 -13.85 9.75 -5.42
C THR A 84 -13.84 11.11 -4.75
N ALA A 85 -13.60 12.17 -5.52
CA ALA A 85 -13.66 13.53 -5.01
C ALA A 85 -15.08 13.84 -4.47
N PRO A 86 -15.23 14.23 -3.19
CA PRO A 86 -16.51 14.68 -2.65
C PRO A 86 -17.20 15.72 -3.53
N GLN A 87 -18.52 15.63 -3.67
CA GLN A 87 -19.31 16.51 -4.56
C GLN A 87 -19.03 17.99 -4.31
N GLN A 88 -18.84 18.39 -3.05
CA GLN A 88 -18.50 19.76 -2.67
C GLN A 88 -17.26 20.29 -3.39
N PHE A 89 -16.21 19.47 -3.58
CA PHE A 89 -14.99 19.91 -4.24
C PHE A 89 -15.17 20.00 -5.75
N GLN A 90 -16.03 19.16 -6.33
CA GLN A 90 -16.40 19.27 -7.74
C GLN A 90 -17.16 20.57 -8.01
N THR A 91 -18.10 20.93 -7.14
CA THR A 91 -18.83 22.20 -7.21
C THR A 91 -17.89 23.40 -7.04
N GLN A 92 -17.00 23.37 -6.06
CA GLN A 92 -16.00 24.43 -5.87
C GLN A 92 -15.07 24.57 -7.08
N ALA A 93 -14.63 23.45 -7.66
CA ALA A 93 -13.80 23.48 -8.86
C ALA A 93 -14.53 24.10 -10.07
N ALA A 94 -15.83 23.82 -10.24
CA ALA A 94 -16.65 24.47 -11.27
C ALA A 94 -16.77 25.98 -11.03
N GLN A 95 -17.10 26.40 -9.81
CA GLN A 95 -17.18 27.83 -9.45
C GLN A 95 -15.86 28.56 -9.66
N LEU A 96 -14.72 27.92 -9.36
CA LEU A 96 -13.39 28.50 -9.62
C LEU A 96 -13.12 28.65 -11.12
N LYS A 97 -13.52 27.66 -11.94
CA LYS A 97 -13.39 27.76 -13.40
C LYS A 97 -14.19 28.93 -13.96
N ASP A 98 -15.42 29.13 -13.50
CA ASP A 98 -16.28 30.24 -13.93
C ASP A 98 -15.68 31.58 -13.50
N ARG A 99 -15.37 31.71 -12.21
CA ARG A 99 -14.85 32.96 -11.62
C ARG A 99 -13.53 33.41 -12.26
N TRP A 100 -12.67 32.47 -12.64
CA TRP A 100 -11.37 32.76 -13.24
C TRP A 100 -11.38 32.65 -14.77
N GLN A 101 -12.56 32.48 -15.39
CA GLN A 101 -12.74 32.42 -16.84
C GLN A 101 -11.83 31.38 -17.52
N LEU A 102 -11.74 30.18 -16.94
CA LEU A 102 -10.79 29.14 -17.35
C LEU A 102 -11.32 28.15 -18.39
N HIS A 103 -12.56 28.31 -18.87
CA HIS A 103 -13.24 27.31 -19.73
C HIS A 103 -12.45 26.92 -20.99
N THR A 104 -11.73 27.86 -21.59
CA THR A 104 -10.95 27.65 -22.82
C THR A 104 -9.45 27.51 -22.57
N ARG A 105 -9.02 27.58 -21.31
CA ARG A 105 -7.60 27.59 -20.92
C ARG A 105 -7.16 26.20 -20.49
N LYS A 106 -5.98 25.77 -20.94
CA LYS A 106 -5.35 24.56 -20.40
C LYS A 106 -4.96 24.80 -18.94
N ILE A 107 -5.38 23.90 -18.06
CA ILE A 107 -5.02 23.91 -16.65
C ILE A 107 -3.90 22.89 -16.45
N ILE A 108 -2.76 23.34 -15.94
CA ILE A 108 -1.61 22.49 -15.63
C ILE A 108 -1.44 22.48 -14.11
N VAL A 109 -1.41 21.29 -13.51
CA VAL A 109 -1.15 21.11 -12.08
C VAL A 109 0.23 20.48 -11.92
N LEU A 110 1.11 21.15 -11.19
CA LEU A 110 2.43 20.65 -10.83
C LEU A 110 2.42 20.34 -9.33
N ALA A 111 2.19 19.08 -8.97
CA ALA A 111 2.09 18.63 -7.58
C ALA A 111 3.12 17.51 -7.32
N SER A 112 4.28 17.91 -6.79
CA SER A 112 5.47 17.09 -6.49
C SER A 112 6.09 16.37 -7.70
N THR A 113 7.28 16.81 -8.10
CA THR A 113 8.10 16.21 -9.18
C THR A 113 9.24 15.33 -8.67
N HIS A 114 9.30 15.04 -7.37
CA HIS A 114 10.34 14.19 -6.79
C HIS A 114 10.00 12.71 -7.03
N ALA A 115 11.02 11.91 -7.34
CA ALA A 115 10.85 10.46 -7.45
C ALA A 115 10.41 9.87 -6.08
N PRO A 116 9.43 8.93 -6.06
CA PRO A 116 8.88 8.33 -4.85
C PRO A 116 9.76 7.28 -4.14
#